data_AF-A0A9X8E748-F1
#
_entry.id   AF-A0A9X8E748-F1
#
_cell.length_a   1.000
_cell.length_b   1.000
_cell.length_c   1.000
_cell.angle_alpha   90.00
_cell.angle_beta   90.00
_cell.angle_gamma   90.00
#
_symmetry.space_group_name_H-M   'P 1'
#
loop_
_entity.id
_entity.type
_entity.pdbx_description
1 polymer ?
#
loop_
_entity_poly.entity_id
_entity_poly.type
_entity_poly.pdbx_seq_one_letter_code
_entity_poly.pdbx_strand_id
1 'polypeptide(L)'
;MATLHLSPSVISSVFKLLEAIVLLTRLSTNDNERAVGEGIDDTRLELNQAEEWVGVPLGTLCDNFKPTTGASLLEVCRVLYIRVVGYVLKSINTVLEIDNQLTVKSIDIVDMPGFEALSATHSFDSFCINYADEKLTQFFTQKLTARFHHTQSPYFKPSSELPYSFVIQHTSADVEYSAADFYQAYHAATSLPSEWTRAFKLSIDPIVVAIVCPGDVTSKDFSQSQQQLQVHLPFSYG
;
A
#
# COMPACT_ATOMS: atom_id res chain seq x y z
N MET A 1 13.72 10.00 7.01
CA MET A 1 14.59 9.05 6.28
C MET A 1 16.04 9.09 6.76
N ALA A 2 16.72 10.25 6.81
CA ALA A 2 18.11 10.35 7.31
C ALA A 2 18.29 9.88 8.77
N THR A 3 17.28 10.11 9.62
CA THR A 3 17.24 9.64 11.02
C THR A 3 16.98 8.14 11.19
N LEU A 4 16.50 7.46 10.15
CA LEU A 4 16.18 6.02 10.16
C LEU A 4 17.36 5.16 9.68
N HIS A 5 18.52 5.76 9.41
CA HIS A 5 19.71 5.09 8.86
C HIS A 5 19.47 4.32 7.55
N LEU A 6 18.40 4.63 6.81
CA LEU A 6 18.18 4.08 5.48
C LEU A 6 19.26 4.64 4.54
N SER A 7 19.86 3.76 3.73
CA SER A 7 20.94 4.16 2.83
C SER A 7 20.43 5.16 1.78
N PRO A 8 21.26 6.12 1.35
CA PRO A 8 20.86 7.09 0.32
C PRO A 8 20.42 6.44 -1.01
N SER A 9 20.99 5.28 -1.34
CA SER A 9 20.58 4.49 -2.52
C SER A 9 19.17 3.95 -2.37
N VAL A 10 18.81 3.36 -1.22
CA VAL A 10 17.43 2.90 -0.95
C VAL A 10 16.43 4.04 -1.06
N ILE A 11 16.75 5.19 -0.45
CA ILE A 11 15.88 6.37 -0.50
C ILE A 11 15.68 6.81 -1.96
N SER A 12 16.76 6.89 -2.73
CA SER A 12 16.70 7.29 -4.14
C SER A 12 15.83 6.34 -4.98
N SER A 13 16.04 5.02 -4.86
CA SER A 13 15.27 4.02 -5.61
C SER A 13 13.79 4.02 -5.23
N VAL A 14 13.47 4.19 -3.94
CA VAL A 14 12.09 4.32 -3.47
C VAL A 14 11.41 5.55 -4.08
N PHE A 15 12.07 6.71 -4.08
CA PHE A 15 11.50 7.93 -4.66
C PHE A 15 11.32 7.82 -6.18
N LYS A 16 12.31 7.28 -6.90
CA LYS A 16 12.19 7.03 -8.35
C LYS A 16 11.01 6.12 -8.69
N LEU A 17 10.81 5.06 -7.90
CA LEU A 17 9.68 4.16 -8.09
C LEU A 17 8.34 4.84 -7.77
N LEU A 18 8.27 5.68 -6.73
CA LEU A 18 7.09 6.47 -6.43
C LEU A 18 6.78 7.49 -7.54
N GLU A 19 7.79 8.18 -8.06
CA GLU A 19 7.64 9.10 -9.21
C GLU A 19 7.09 8.37 -10.44
N ALA A 20 7.62 7.18 -10.74
CA ALA A 20 7.10 6.33 -11.81
C ALA A 20 5.64 5.93 -11.57
N ILE A 21 5.26 5.52 -10.35
CA ILE A 21 3.87 5.17 -10.01
C ILE A 21 2.94 6.36 -10.20
N VAL A 22 3.34 7.56 -9.77
CA VAL A 22 2.55 8.80 -9.94
C VAL A 22 2.36 9.11 -11.42
N LEU A 23 3.43 8.99 -12.22
CA LEU A 23 3.38 9.21 -13.66
C LEU A 23 2.42 8.22 -14.35
N LEU A 24 2.56 6.93 -14.05
CA LEU A 24 1.70 5.87 -14.61
C LEU A 24 0.23 6.07 -14.22
N THR A 25 -0.03 6.51 -12.99
CA THR A 25 -1.39 6.82 -12.52
C THR A 25 -2.00 7.98 -13.33
N ARG A 26 -1.24 9.06 -13.54
CA ARG A 26 -1.67 10.21 -14.35
C ARG A 26 -1.91 9.82 -15.82
N LEU A 27 -1.05 8.99 -16.38
CA LEU A 27 -1.21 8.48 -17.74
C LEU A 27 -2.48 7.63 -17.87
N SER A 28 -2.76 6.78 -16.88
CA SER A 28 -4.00 5.99 -16.84
C SER A 28 -5.27 6.85 -16.79
N THR A 29 -5.26 7.98 -16.09
CA THR A 29 -6.43 8.88 -16.02
C THR A 29 -6.65 9.63 -17.33
N ASN A 30 -5.56 10.09 -17.95
CA ASN A 30 -5.63 10.85 -19.20
C ASN A 30 -6.05 9.99 -20.40
N ASP A 31 -5.67 8.71 -20.43
CA ASP A 31 -6.07 7.78 -21.50
C ASP A 31 -7.58 7.52 -21.53
N ASN A 32 -8.26 7.60 -20.38
CA ASN A 32 -9.72 7.48 -20.30
C ASN A 32 -10.46 8.72 -20.88
N GLU A 33 -9.76 9.86 -21.00
CA GLU A 33 -10.31 11.12 -21.51
C GLU A 33 -9.90 11.41 -22.96
N ARG A 34 -8.78 10.85 -23.44
CA ARG A 34 -8.22 11.10 -24.78
C ARG A 34 -8.82 10.18 -25.85
N ALA A 35 -10.04 10.52 -26.29
CA ALA A 35 -10.66 9.95 -27.49
C ALA A 35 -10.43 10.79 -28.77
N VAL A 36 -9.32 11.55 -28.91
CA VAL A 36 -9.02 12.28 -30.15
C VAL A 36 -7.50 12.46 -30.39
N GLY A 37 -6.96 11.73 -31.38
CA GLY A 37 -6.08 12.28 -32.42
C GLY A 37 -4.58 12.49 -32.19
N GLU A 38 -4.09 13.03 -31.07
CA GLU A 38 -2.74 13.66 -31.06
C GLU A 38 -1.74 13.17 -29.98
N GLY A 39 -2.03 12.14 -29.18
CA GLY A 39 -1.28 11.89 -27.93
C GLY A 39 -0.28 10.72 -27.86
N ILE A 40 0.01 9.98 -28.94
CA ILE A 40 0.74 8.70 -28.83
C ILE A 40 2.24 8.89 -28.59
N ASP A 41 2.87 9.94 -29.13
CA ASP A 41 4.32 10.16 -29.02
C ASP A 41 4.72 10.70 -27.64
N ASP A 42 3.95 11.65 -27.10
CA ASP A 42 4.17 12.22 -25.76
C ASP A 42 4.02 11.16 -24.65
N THR A 43 2.99 10.29 -24.73
CA THR A 43 2.82 9.20 -23.75
C THR A 43 3.99 8.22 -23.79
N ARG A 44 4.55 7.93 -24.97
CA ARG A 44 5.73 7.07 -25.08
C ARG A 44 6.97 7.71 -24.49
N LEU A 45 7.16 9.02 -24.68
CA LEU A 45 8.26 9.75 -24.07
C LEU A 45 8.20 9.73 -22.55
N GLU A 46 7.01 9.96 -21.98
CA GLU A 46 6.80 9.89 -20.53
C GLU A 46 7.02 8.46 -19.98
N LEU A 47 6.59 7.43 -20.71
CA LEU A 47 6.83 6.04 -20.32
C LEU A 47 8.32 5.67 -20.38
N ASN A 48 9.06 6.13 -21.39
CA ASN A 48 10.51 5.93 -21.46
C ASN A 48 11.23 6.58 -20.27
N GLN A 49 10.74 7.73 -19.79
CA GLN A 49 11.27 8.37 -18.60
C GLN A 49 10.99 7.53 -17.33
N ALA A 50 9.78 6.98 -17.19
CA ALA A 50 9.48 6.06 -16.10
C ALA A 50 10.34 4.79 -16.16
N GLU A 51 10.58 4.25 -17.36
CA GLU A 51 11.45 3.08 -17.60
C GLU A 51 12.89 3.35 -17.13
N GLU A 52 13.42 4.54 -17.42
CA GLU A 52 14.73 4.98 -16.93
C GLU A 52 14.78 5.07 -15.40
N TRP A 53 13.75 5.64 -14.76
CA TRP A 53 13.70 5.76 -13.30
C TRP A 53 13.70 4.41 -12.59
N VAL A 54 12.92 3.45 -13.10
CA VAL A 54 12.82 2.11 -12.52
C VAL A 54 13.89 1.15 -13.05
N GLY A 55 14.71 1.59 -14.01
CA GLY A 55 15.85 0.85 -14.54
C GLY A 55 15.48 -0.36 -15.41
N VAL A 56 14.31 -0.39 -16.02
CA VAL A 56 13.91 -1.49 -16.94
C VAL A 56 14.27 -1.14 -18.39
N PRO A 57 14.42 -2.13 -19.29
CA PRO A 57 14.70 -1.86 -20.69
C PRO A 57 13.62 -0.99 -21.36
N LEU A 58 14.03 -0.10 -22.25
CA LEU A 58 13.11 0.78 -22.97
C LEU A 58 12.05 -0.03 -23.75
N GLY A 59 10.81 0.42 -23.69
CA GLY A 59 9.63 -0.25 -24.26
C GLY A 59 8.98 -1.29 -23.33
N THR A 60 9.64 -1.70 -22.24
CA THR A 60 9.11 -2.74 -21.34
C THR A 60 7.80 -2.31 -20.66
N LEU A 61 7.71 -1.07 -20.15
CA LEU A 61 6.47 -0.57 -19.54
C LEU A 61 5.45 -0.24 -20.62
N CYS A 62 5.88 0.27 -21.78
CA CYS A 62 5.00 0.53 -22.93
C CYS A 62 4.24 -0.73 -23.37
N ASP A 63 4.93 -1.86 -23.47
CA ASP A 63 4.33 -3.15 -23.87
C ASP A 63 3.32 -3.67 -22.84
N ASN A 64 3.48 -3.27 -21.58
CA ASN A 64 2.62 -3.69 -20.45
C ASN A 64 1.56 -2.66 -20.08
N PHE A 65 1.59 -1.47 -20.68
CA PHE A 65 0.74 -0.34 -20.36
C PHE A 65 -0.76 -0.64 -20.57
N LYS A 66 -1.07 -1.50 -21.54
CA LYS A 66 -2.38 -2.13 -21.72
C LYS A 66 -2.31 -3.58 -21.28
N PRO A 67 -2.47 -3.88 -19.98
CA PRO A 67 -2.40 -5.23 -19.46
C PRO A 67 -3.42 -6.14 -20.15
N THR A 68 -2.93 -7.24 -20.74
CA THR A 68 -3.74 -8.28 -21.40
C THR A 68 -4.57 -9.11 -20.41
N THR A 69 -4.20 -9.10 -19.13
CA THR A 69 -4.78 -9.94 -18.06
C THR A 69 -6.00 -9.32 -17.37
N GLY A 70 -6.61 -8.27 -17.93
CA GLY A 70 -7.86 -7.68 -17.43
C GLY A 70 -7.75 -6.83 -16.15
N ALA A 71 -6.60 -6.82 -15.48
CA ALA A 71 -6.30 -5.85 -14.41
C ALA A 71 -6.10 -4.46 -15.03
N SER A 72 -6.64 -3.41 -14.43
CA SER A 72 -6.41 -2.03 -14.85
C SER A 72 -5.00 -1.54 -14.46
N LEU A 73 -4.48 -0.55 -15.19
CA LEU A 73 -3.20 0.08 -14.84
C LEU A 73 -3.25 0.73 -13.44
N LEU A 74 -4.40 1.26 -13.03
CA LEU A 74 -4.59 1.82 -11.69
C LEU A 74 -4.43 0.76 -10.59
N GLU A 75 -4.92 -0.47 -10.81
CA GLU A 75 -4.71 -1.59 -9.87
C GLU A 75 -3.24 -1.99 -9.79
N VAL A 76 -2.52 -1.99 -10.91
CA VAL A 76 -1.07 -2.21 -10.95
C VAL A 76 -0.35 -1.15 -10.10
N CYS A 77 -0.65 0.13 -10.32
CA CYS A 77 -0.08 1.24 -9.54
C CYS A 77 -0.38 1.12 -8.04
N ARG A 78 -1.62 0.75 -7.68
CA ARG A 78 -2.02 0.50 -6.27
C ARG A 78 -1.16 -0.59 -5.64
N VAL A 79 -0.99 -1.73 -6.33
CA VAL A 79 -0.17 -2.84 -5.82
C VAL A 79 1.30 -2.43 -5.66
N LEU A 80 1.87 -1.71 -6.65
CA LEU A 80 3.23 -1.21 -6.57
C LEU A 80 3.44 -0.27 -5.36
N TYR A 81 2.49 0.64 -5.13
CA TYR A 81 2.54 1.54 -3.98
C TYR A 81 2.50 0.78 -2.65
N ILE A 82 1.60 -0.21 -2.51
CA ILE A 82 1.53 -1.06 -1.32
C ILE A 82 2.86 -1.80 -1.09
N ARG A 83 3.51 -2.29 -2.15
CA ARG A 83 4.82 -2.95 -2.07
C ARG A 83 5.92 -1.98 -1.62
N VAL A 84 5.93 -0.74 -2.12
CA VAL A 84 6.86 0.30 -1.66
C VAL A 84 6.70 0.57 -0.16
N VAL A 85 5.47 0.80 0.29
CA VAL A 85 5.18 1.04 1.71
C VAL A 85 5.60 -0.16 2.55
N GLY A 86 5.25 -1.38 2.14
CA GLY A 86 5.65 -2.61 2.82
C GLY A 86 7.17 -2.77 2.93
N TYR A 87 7.92 -2.43 1.88
CA TYR A 87 9.38 -2.46 1.90
C TYR A 87 9.97 -1.44 2.88
N VAL A 88 9.45 -0.20 2.89
CA VAL A 88 9.88 0.84 3.84
C VAL A 88 9.60 0.40 5.28
N LEU A 89 8.40 -0.12 5.56
CA LEU A 89 8.03 -0.64 6.89
C LEU A 89 8.95 -1.79 7.31
N LYS A 90 9.22 -2.75 6.42
CA LYS A 90 10.17 -3.84 6.68
C LYS A 90 11.56 -3.31 7.01
N SER A 91 12.02 -2.31 6.27
CA SER A 91 13.33 -1.69 6.49
C SER A 91 13.40 -1.00 7.86
N ILE A 92 12.34 -0.28 8.26
CA ILE A 92 12.23 0.33 9.59
C ILE A 92 12.24 -0.75 10.68
N ASN A 93 11.42 -1.79 10.53
CA ASN A 93 11.34 -2.89 11.50
C ASN A 93 12.67 -3.62 11.67
N THR A 94 13.44 -3.79 10.59
CA THR A 94 14.77 -4.41 10.64
C THR A 94 15.75 -3.56 11.46
N VAL A 95 15.68 -2.23 11.36
CA VAL A 95 16.53 -1.33 12.15
C VAL A 95 16.11 -1.30 13.63
N LEU A 96 14.82 -1.48 13.90
CA LEU A 96 14.26 -1.53 15.26
C LEU A 96 14.34 -2.92 15.91
N GLU A 97 14.78 -3.94 15.17
CA GLU A 97 14.85 -5.31 15.70
C GLU A 97 15.90 -5.38 16.81
N ILE A 98 15.45 -5.70 18.02
CA ILE A 98 16.29 -5.94 19.19
C ILE A 98 16.53 -7.45 19.28
N ASP A 99 17.78 -7.87 19.51
CA ASP A 99 18.18 -9.28 19.61
C ASP A 99 17.18 -10.08 20.46
N ASN A 100 16.46 -11.02 19.80
CA ASN A 100 15.31 -11.79 20.32
C ASN A 100 15.61 -12.71 21.53
N GLN A 101 16.78 -12.61 22.14
CA GLN A 101 17.21 -13.50 23.21
C GLN A 101 16.75 -13.05 24.62
N LEU A 102 16.18 -11.85 24.79
CA LEU A 102 15.94 -11.28 26.13
C LEU A 102 14.54 -10.69 26.43
N THR A 103 13.62 -10.61 25.48
CA THR A 103 12.32 -9.91 25.68
C THR A 103 11.13 -10.85 25.81
N VAL A 104 10.71 -11.14 27.05
CA VAL A 104 9.51 -11.96 27.37
C VAL A 104 8.23 -11.11 27.50
N LYS A 105 8.33 -9.77 27.44
CA LYS A 105 7.21 -8.85 27.63
C LYS A 105 7.26 -7.75 26.56
N SER A 106 6.13 -7.51 25.89
CA SER A 106 5.93 -6.41 24.95
C SER A 106 4.90 -5.42 25.50
N ILE A 107 4.98 -4.16 25.04
CA ILE A 107 3.92 -3.18 25.15
C ILE A 107 3.57 -2.79 23.72
N ASP A 108 2.36 -3.12 23.30
CA ASP A 108 1.87 -2.83 21.96
C ASP A 108 0.97 -1.60 22.02
N ILE A 109 1.28 -0.59 21.20
CA ILE A 109 0.49 0.64 21.06
C ILE A 109 -0.22 0.56 19.71
N VAL A 110 -1.55 0.70 19.72
CA VAL A 110 -2.37 0.70 18.52
C VAL A 110 -2.91 2.11 18.31
N ASP A 111 -2.52 2.73 17.20
CA ASP A 111 -3.11 3.96 16.70
C ASP A 111 -4.07 3.59 15.56
N MET A 112 -5.36 3.88 15.74
CA MET A 112 -6.42 3.48 14.80
C MET A 112 -7.18 4.74 14.36
N PRO A 113 -7.51 4.87 13.06
CA PRO A 113 -8.35 5.97 12.60
C PRO A 113 -9.69 5.98 13.35
N GLY A 114 -10.13 7.16 13.75
CA GLY A 114 -11.42 7.35 14.41
C GLY A 114 -12.59 7.26 13.44
N PHE A 115 -13.80 7.24 13.99
CA PHE A 115 -15.06 7.17 13.25
C PHE A 115 -15.19 8.24 12.16
N GLU A 116 -15.52 7.82 10.94
CA GLU A 116 -15.71 8.68 9.76
C GLU A 116 -17.20 8.84 9.44
N ALA A 117 -17.72 10.07 9.57
CA ALA A 117 -19.13 10.39 9.25
C ALA A 117 -19.31 11.69 8.43
N LEU A 118 -18.23 12.25 7.88
CA LEU A 118 -18.24 13.58 7.24
C LEU A 118 -18.31 13.53 5.70
N SER A 119 -18.53 12.36 5.09
CA SER A 119 -18.63 12.23 3.62
C SER A 119 -20.09 12.20 3.17
N ALA A 120 -20.39 12.86 2.05
CA ALA A 120 -21.73 12.81 1.42
C ALA A 120 -22.09 11.40 0.91
N THR A 121 -21.09 10.57 0.63
CA THR A 121 -21.23 9.14 0.32
C THR A 121 -20.02 8.39 0.89
N HIS A 122 -20.24 7.44 1.80
CA HIS A 122 -19.15 6.64 2.36
C HIS A 122 -18.82 5.44 1.46
N SER A 123 -17.52 5.22 1.23
CA SER A 123 -17.00 4.12 0.41
C SER A 123 -16.80 2.85 1.23
N PHE A 124 -16.35 1.78 0.57
CA PHE A 124 -15.96 0.54 1.23
C PHE A 124 -14.85 0.74 2.28
N ASP A 125 -13.91 1.66 2.04
CA ASP A 125 -12.82 1.93 2.98
C ASP A 125 -13.34 2.58 4.27
N SER A 126 -14.21 3.59 4.17
CA SER A 126 -14.88 4.18 5.35
C SER A 126 -15.74 3.17 6.10
N PHE A 127 -16.41 2.26 5.38
CA PHE A 127 -17.14 1.15 6.02
C PHE A 127 -16.20 0.25 6.84
N CYS A 128 -15.03 -0.11 6.30
CA CYS A 128 -14.05 -0.91 7.01
C CYS A 128 -13.52 -0.20 8.27
N ILE A 129 -13.28 1.11 8.20
CA ILE A 129 -12.82 1.93 9.34
C ILE A 129 -13.88 1.93 10.44
N ASN A 130 -15.12 2.29 10.12
CA ASN A 130 -16.21 2.37 11.09
C ASN A 130 -16.55 0.99 11.68
N TYR A 131 -16.43 -0.08 10.89
CA TYR A 131 -16.58 -1.45 11.38
C TYR A 131 -15.48 -1.84 12.38
N ALA A 132 -14.22 -1.49 12.10
CA ALA A 132 -13.10 -1.75 13.00
C ALA A 132 -13.27 -1.00 14.34
N ASP A 133 -13.69 0.26 14.28
CA ASP A 133 -13.97 1.09 15.46
C ASP A 133 -15.10 0.52 16.33
N GLU A 134 -16.19 0.10 15.71
CA GLU A 134 -17.31 -0.55 16.38
C GLU A 134 -16.86 -1.87 17.05
N LYS A 135 -16.02 -2.66 16.39
CA LYS A 135 -15.48 -3.90 16.96
C LYS A 135 -14.53 -3.67 18.12
N LEU A 136 -13.71 -2.64 18.05
CA LEU A 136 -12.81 -2.27 19.14
C LEU A 136 -13.62 -1.79 20.36
N THR A 137 -14.62 -0.94 20.12
CA THR A 137 -15.55 -0.45 21.14
C THR A 137 -16.33 -1.59 21.79
N GLN A 138 -16.82 -2.54 20.99
CA GLN A 138 -17.49 -3.75 21.46
C GLN A 138 -16.57 -4.58 22.38
N PHE A 139 -15.32 -4.80 21.96
CA PHE A 139 -14.34 -5.56 22.74
C PHE A 139 -14.05 -4.92 24.11
N PHE A 140 -13.81 -3.60 24.15
CA PHE A 140 -13.58 -2.90 25.42
C PHE A 140 -14.82 -2.89 26.31
N THR A 141 -16.00 -2.64 25.75
CA THR A 141 -17.25 -2.59 26.51
C THR A 141 -17.55 -3.95 27.14
N GLN A 142 -17.35 -5.05 26.42
CA GLN A 142 -17.51 -6.41 26.95
C GLN A 142 -16.52 -6.72 28.07
N LYS A 143 -15.25 -6.31 27.94
CA LYS A 143 -14.22 -6.57 28.94
C LYS A 143 -14.33 -5.71 30.19
N LEU A 144 -14.66 -4.43 30.04
CA LEU A 144 -14.78 -3.49 31.16
C LEU A 144 -16.10 -3.69 31.91
N THR A 145 -17.15 -4.11 31.21
CA THR A 145 -18.53 -4.03 31.70
C THR A 145 -19.24 -5.38 31.64
N ALA A 146 -18.62 -6.43 32.20
CA ALA A 146 -19.14 -7.80 32.30
C ALA A 146 -20.57 -7.98 32.89
N ARG A 147 -21.33 -6.90 33.13
CA ARG A 147 -22.68 -6.85 33.69
C ARG A 147 -23.74 -6.08 32.88
N PHE A 148 -23.43 -5.39 31.78
CA PHE A 148 -24.46 -4.64 31.05
C PHE A 148 -24.75 -5.25 29.67
N HIS A 149 -25.78 -6.09 29.66
CA HIS A 149 -26.44 -6.59 28.44
C HIS A 149 -27.29 -5.49 27.79
N HIS A 150 -26.65 -4.50 27.20
CA HIS A 150 -27.33 -3.61 26.26
C HIS A 150 -26.47 -3.43 25.01
N THR A 151 -26.32 -4.52 24.27
CA THR A 151 -25.80 -4.46 22.90
C THR A 151 -26.99 -4.20 21.98
N GLN A 152 -27.30 -2.92 21.74
CA GLN A 152 -28.01 -2.62 20.49
C GLN A 152 -27.04 -2.99 19.37
N SER A 153 -27.30 -4.11 18.70
CA SER A 153 -26.57 -4.48 17.50
C SER A 153 -26.79 -3.39 16.46
N PRO A 154 -25.77 -3.00 15.67
CA PRO A 154 -25.97 -2.06 14.59
C PRO A 154 -27.15 -2.50 13.72
N TYR A 155 -28.10 -1.60 13.53
CA TYR A 155 -29.34 -1.86 12.78
C TYR A 155 -29.15 -1.46 11.33
N PHE A 156 -29.52 -2.36 10.43
CA PHE A 156 -29.42 -2.17 8.98
C PHE A 156 -30.77 -1.71 8.43
N LYS A 157 -30.79 -0.61 7.67
CA LYS A 157 -31.94 -0.19 6.87
C LYS A 157 -31.51 0.15 5.44
N PRO A 158 -32.28 -0.24 4.40
CA PRO A 158 -32.01 0.22 3.04
C PRO A 158 -32.15 1.75 2.98
N SER A 159 -31.32 2.42 2.16
CA SER A 159 -31.48 3.85 1.94
C SER A 159 -32.72 4.14 1.12
N SER A 160 -33.42 5.22 1.47
CA SER A 160 -34.55 5.76 0.70
C SER A 160 -34.15 6.81 -0.34
N GLU A 161 -32.89 7.26 -0.33
CA GLU A 161 -32.46 8.46 -1.05
C GLU A 161 -31.55 8.16 -2.25
N LEU A 162 -30.67 7.16 -2.14
CA LEU A 162 -29.68 6.84 -3.18
C LEU A 162 -29.76 5.38 -3.66
N PRO A 163 -29.59 5.13 -4.97
CA PRO A 163 -29.52 3.77 -5.49
C PRO A 163 -28.29 3.04 -4.96
N TYR A 164 -28.42 1.74 -4.73
CA TYR A 164 -27.35 0.87 -4.21
C TYR A 164 -26.72 1.36 -2.90
N SER A 165 -27.47 2.08 -2.07
CA SER A 165 -26.97 2.61 -0.79
C SER A 165 -27.73 2.00 0.39
N PHE A 166 -27.07 1.94 1.55
CA PHE A 166 -27.64 1.41 2.78
C PHE A 166 -27.17 2.22 3.99
N VAL A 167 -27.98 2.25 5.04
CA VAL A 167 -27.66 2.95 6.27
C VAL A 167 -27.38 1.95 7.38
N ILE A 168 -26.28 2.17 8.10
CA ILE A 168 -25.96 1.47 9.34
C ILE A 168 -26.05 2.45 10.49
N GLN A 169 -26.81 2.08 11.51
CA GLN A 169 -26.81 2.75 12.79
C GLN A 169 -25.61 2.25 13.62
N HIS A 170 -24.52 3.03 13.65
CA HIS A 170 -23.38 2.78 14.53
C HIS A 170 -23.63 3.35 15.93
N THR A 171 -22.80 3.01 16.92
CA THR A 171 -22.88 3.64 18.25
C THR A 171 -22.69 5.16 18.20
N SER A 172 -21.90 5.63 17.24
CA SER A 172 -21.48 7.03 17.13
C SER A 172 -22.43 7.86 16.24
N ALA A 173 -22.96 7.28 15.16
CA ALA A 173 -23.94 7.94 14.28
C ALA A 173 -24.60 6.94 13.30
N ASP A 174 -25.71 7.36 12.70
CA ASP A 174 -26.23 6.74 11.47
C ASP A 174 -25.36 7.16 10.29
N VAL A 175 -24.87 6.21 9.51
CA VAL A 175 -24.00 6.45 8.35
C VAL A 175 -24.56 5.77 7.11
N GLU A 176 -24.67 6.52 6.02
CA GLU A 176 -25.07 6.02 4.70
C GLU A 176 -23.85 5.65 3.86
N TYR A 177 -23.82 4.41 3.38
CA TYR A 177 -22.78 3.85 2.54
C TYR A 177 -23.29 3.57 1.14
N SER A 178 -22.46 3.86 0.13
CA SER A 178 -22.70 3.45 -1.25
C SER A 178 -22.08 2.08 -1.51
N ALA A 179 -22.87 1.10 -1.93
CA ALA A 179 -22.40 -0.22 -2.30
C ALA A 179 -21.86 -0.29 -3.74
N ALA A 180 -21.84 0.83 -4.48
CA ALA A 180 -21.50 0.86 -5.91
C ALA A 180 -20.13 0.21 -6.22
N ASP A 181 -19.14 0.44 -5.35
CA ASP A 181 -17.76 -0.01 -5.55
C ASP A 181 -17.34 -1.12 -4.58
N PHE A 182 -18.26 -1.67 -3.78
CA PHE A 182 -17.92 -2.65 -2.75
C PHE A 182 -17.31 -3.92 -3.34
N TYR A 183 -17.86 -4.41 -4.46
CA TYR A 183 -17.37 -5.63 -5.10
C TYR A 183 -15.96 -5.44 -5.65
N GLN A 184 -15.72 -4.35 -6.37
CA GLN A 184 -14.43 -4.00 -6.95
C GLN A 184 -13.40 -3.73 -5.86
N ALA A 185 -13.76 -3.00 -4.81
CA ALA A 185 -12.88 -2.71 -3.69
C ALA A 185 -12.49 -3.99 -2.92
N TYR A 186 -13.45 -4.90 -2.68
CA TYR A 186 -13.21 -6.18 -2.02
C TYR A 186 -12.32 -7.12 -2.85
N HIS A 187 -12.51 -7.14 -4.16
CA HIS A 187 -11.71 -7.94 -5.10
C HIS A 187 -10.49 -7.20 -5.66
N ALA A 188 -10.14 -6.03 -5.12
CA ALA A 188 -9.01 -5.25 -5.60
C ALA A 188 -7.74 -6.10 -5.59
N ALA A 189 -6.97 -6.01 -6.68
CA ALA A 189 -5.76 -6.81 -6.84
C ALA A 189 -4.81 -6.63 -5.65
N THR A 190 -4.44 -7.73 -5.01
CA THR A 190 -3.44 -7.78 -3.93
C THR A 190 -2.06 -8.19 -4.45
N SER A 191 -1.99 -8.59 -5.72
CA SER A 191 -0.77 -9.07 -6.37
C SER A 191 -0.64 -8.45 -7.75
N LEU A 192 0.61 -8.28 -8.17
CA LEU A 192 0.94 -7.70 -9.45
C LEU A 192 0.73 -8.74 -10.55
N PRO A 193 0.17 -8.38 -11.73
CA PRO A 193 0.09 -9.30 -12.86
C PRO A 193 1.45 -9.91 -13.22
N SER A 194 1.45 -11.12 -13.78
CA SER A 194 2.67 -11.85 -14.15
C SER A 194 3.55 -11.06 -15.12
N GLU A 195 2.94 -10.36 -16.06
CA GLU A 195 3.64 -9.57 -17.08
C GLU A 195 4.40 -8.39 -16.46
N TRP A 196 3.75 -7.66 -15.57
CA TRP A 196 4.36 -6.58 -14.80
C TRP A 196 5.43 -7.09 -13.84
N THR A 197 5.21 -8.25 -13.22
CA THR A 197 6.23 -8.91 -12.39
C THR A 197 7.46 -9.26 -13.23
N ARG A 198 7.27 -9.83 -14.42
CA ARG A 198 8.35 -10.16 -15.36
C ARG A 198 9.09 -8.92 -15.87
N ALA A 199 8.37 -7.85 -16.18
CA ALA A 199 8.92 -6.57 -16.59
C ALA A 199 9.87 -5.99 -15.53
N PHE A 200 9.41 -5.87 -14.28
CA PHE A 200 10.23 -5.32 -13.21
C PHE A 200 11.41 -6.21 -12.79
N LYS A 201 11.36 -7.52 -13.03
CA LYS A 201 12.53 -8.41 -12.86
C LYS A 201 13.70 -8.07 -13.78
N LEU A 202 13.45 -7.37 -14.89
CA LEU A 202 14.50 -6.91 -15.81
C LEU A 202 15.17 -5.62 -15.33
N SER A 203 14.73 -5.06 -14.20
CA SER A 203 15.32 -3.84 -13.66
C SER A 203 16.79 -4.05 -13.28
N ILE A 204 17.64 -3.11 -13.67
CA ILE A 204 19.04 -3.05 -13.25
C ILE A 204 19.20 -2.57 -11.79
N ASP A 205 18.14 -2.02 -11.19
CA ASP A 205 18.14 -1.57 -9.80
C ASP A 205 17.67 -2.71 -8.88
N PRO A 206 18.57 -3.31 -8.08
CA PRO A 206 18.22 -4.45 -7.22
C PRO A 206 17.21 -4.08 -6.13
N ILE A 207 17.09 -2.80 -5.77
CA ILE A 207 16.14 -2.31 -4.76
C ILE A 207 14.74 -2.27 -5.38
N VAL A 208 14.61 -1.82 -6.63
CA VAL A 208 13.35 -1.90 -7.38
C VAL A 208 12.91 -3.35 -7.54
N VAL A 209 13.83 -4.26 -7.89
CA VAL A 209 13.54 -5.71 -7.95
C VAL A 209 13.11 -6.24 -6.58
N ALA A 210 13.78 -5.86 -5.49
CA ALA A 210 13.42 -6.30 -4.13
C ALA A 210 12.05 -5.80 -3.66
N ILE A 211 11.69 -4.56 -4.02
CA ILE A 211 10.38 -3.98 -3.71
C ILE A 211 9.29 -4.70 -4.52
N VAL A 212 9.50 -4.83 -5.83
CA VAL A 212 8.47 -5.36 -6.72
C VAL A 212 8.38 -6.88 -6.63
N CYS A 213 9.47 -7.61 -6.45
CA CYS A 213 9.52 -9.07 -6.42
C CYS A 213 10.09 -9.60 -5.10
N PRO A 214 9.36 -9.46 -3.98
CA PRO A 214 9.88 -9.77 -2.64
C PRO A 214 10.21 -11.25 -2.40
N GLY A 215 9.78 -12.16 -3.29
CA GLY A 215 10.02 -13.60 -3.18
C GLY A 215 11.30 -14.14 -3.84
N ASP A 216 12.00 -13.32 -4.65
CA ASP A 216 13.17 -13.77 -5.43
C ASP A 216 14.52 -13.26 -4.88
N VAL A 217 14.50 -12.29 -3.96
CA VAL A 217 15.73 -11.82 -3.31
C VAL A 217 16.00 -12.69 -2.09
N THR A 218 16.88 -13.68 -2.27
CA THR A 218 17.35 -14.49 -1.15
C THR A 218 17.99 -13.59 -0.11
N SER A 219 17.81 -13.91 1.18
CA SER A 219 18.34 -13.17 2.33
C SER A 219 19.86 -12.92 2.30
N LYS A 220 20.59 -13.49 1.34
CA LYS A 220 22.04 -13.34 1.15
C LYS A 220 22.45 -12.03 0.47
N ASP A 221 21.61 -11.42 -0.36
CA ASP A 221 22.00 -10.23 -1.14
C ASP A 221 21.98 -8.93 -0.31
N PHE A 222 21.15 -8.88 0.74
CA PHE A 222 21.17 -7.81 1.73
C PHE A 222 22.37 -7.89 2.69
N SER A 223 22.89 -9.11 2.95
CA SER A 223 24.03 -9.30 3.85
C SER A 223 25.36 -8.86 3.23
N GLN A 224 25.52 -8.98 1.92
CA GLN A 224 26.77 -8.60 1.23
C GLN A 224 26.96 -7.08 1.14
N SER A 225 25.87 -6.32 1.01
CA SER A 225 25.93 -4.85 1.01
C SER A 225 26.12 -4.26 2.42
N GLN A 226 25.87 -5.02 3.48
CA GLN A 226 26.08 -4.59 4.87
C GLN A 226 27.43 -5.00 5.49
N GLN A 227 28.15 -5.98 4.93
CA GLN A 227 29.48 -6.38 5.44
C GLN A 227 30.58 -5.31 5.31
N GLN A 228 30.36 -4.24 4.53
CA GLN A 228 31.30 -3.11 4.44
C GLN A 228 31.18 -2.08 5.58
N LEU A 229 30.21 -2.24 6.50
CA LEU A 229 29.95 -1.28 7.59
C LEU A 229 30.58 -1.63 8.95
N GLN A 230 31.33 -2.73 9.08
CA GLN A 230 32.12 -2.99 10.30
C GLN A 230 33.39 -2.11 10.31
N VAL A 231 33.22 -0.81 10.56
CA VAL A 231 34.30 0.03 11.06
C VAL A 231 34.49 -0.30 12.54
N HIS A 232 35.62 -0.92 12.86
CA HIS A 232 36.10 -1.19 14.22
C HIS A 232 35.99 0.07 15.11
N LEU A 233 35.15 0.01 16.14
CA LEU A 233 35.25 0.88 17.31
C LEU A 233 36.12 0.17 18.36
N PRO A 234 37.25 0.74 18.80
CA PRO A 234 38.04 0.18 19.88
C PRO A 234 37.46 0.68 21.21
N PHE A 235 36.66 -0.14 21.89
CA PHE A 235 36.40 0.07 23.31
C PHE A 235 37.15 -1.00 24.10
N SER A 236 38.35 -0.62 24.55
CA SER A 236 39.05 -1.30 25.63
C SER A 236 38.36 -0.95 26.94
N TYR A 237 37.82 -1.95 27.63
CA TYR A 237 37.40 -1.81 29.01
C TYR A 237 38.64 -1.85 29.92
N GLY A 238 38.82 -0.78 30.70
CA GLY A 238 39.66 -0.71 31.89
C GLY A 238 38.81 -0.27 33.06
#